data_AF-A0A6A6TWS7-F1
#
_entry.id   AF-A0A6A6TWS7-F1
#
_cell.length_a   1.000
_cell.length_b   1.000
_cell.length_c   1.000
_cell.angle_alpha   90.00
_cell.angle_beta   90.00
_cell.angle_gamma   90.00
#
_symmetry.space_group_name_H-M   'P 1'
#
loop_
_entity.id
_entity.type
_entity.pdbx_description
1 polymer ?
#
loop_
_entity_poly.entity_id
_entity_poly.type
_entity_poly.pdbx_seq_one_letter_code
_entity_poly.pdbx_strand_id
1 'polypeptide(L)'
;MDPDSRTLEQLRQRLVTLSKTLHDLKVQTEFSPVDQPTWDDITIAYNTLASQLSRLQAYLNDADRVDFLRACHPYPNSTFPATQEVQLNMLMRKQLEPTISSWQERLRDEGAKLEAGKLGDMRRDQWLELWDWAVLNGSEIAKEELHATDLGQDFDDEEEDDDEMEIEKDTPLADKVAAAVAAKREAMMNMSDLMKATGSGEVSRPPPMAPASR
;
A
#
# COMPACT_ATOMS: atom_id res chain seq x y z
N MET A 1 15.76 8.34 -29.59
CA MET A 1 14.96 9.16 -28.66
C MET A 1 15.92 9.92 -27.79
N ASP A 2 15.87 11.25 -27.87
CA ASP A 2 16.73 12.13 -27.08
C ASP A 2 16.46 11.94 -25.59
N PRO A 3 17.49 12.02 -24.72
CA PRO A 3 17.35 11.81 -23.28
C PRO A 3 16.23 12.69 -22.68
N ASP A 4 16.16 13.93 -23.15
CA ASP A 4 15.16 14.95 -22.82
C ASP A 4 13.72 14.47 -23.08
N SER A 5 13.45 13.97 -24.28
CA SER A 5 12.13 13.42 -24.64
C SER A 5 11.72 12.23 -23.76
N ARG A 6 12.70 11.43 -23.33
CA ARG A 6 12.47 10.29 -22.42
C ARG A 6 12.09 10.76 -21.03
N THR A 7 12.73 11.82 -20.52
CA THR A 7 12.37 12.38 -19.20
C THR A 7 10.95 12.93 -19.18
N LEU A 8 10.51 13.60 -20.25
CA LEU A 8 9.14 14.10 -20.38
C LEU A 8 8.12 12.96 -20.51
N GLU A 9 8.43 11.92 -21.28
CA GLU A 9 7.56 10.75 -21.41
C GLU A 9 7.40 10.00 -20.08
N GLN A 10 8.49 9.84 -19.33
CA GLN A 10 8.44 9.26 -17.98
C GLN A 10 7.63 10.13 -17.01
N LEU A 11 7.75 11.45 -17.08
CA LEU A 11 6.94 12.37 -16.29
C LEU A 11 5.45 12.23 -16.66
N ARG A 12 5.14 12.20 -17.95
CA ARG A 12 3.78 12.02 -18.47
C ARG A 12 3.16 10.72 -17.95
N GLN A 13 3.87 9.60 -18.02
CA GLN A 13 3.39 8.31 -17.53
C GLN A 13 3.02 8.38 -16.04
N ARG A 14 3.87 8.99 -15.21
CA ARG A 14 3.61 9.16 -13.77
C ARG A 14 2.39 10.05 -13.49
N LEU A 15 2.24 11.16 -14.21
CA LEU A 15 1.07 12.04 -14.08
C LEU A 15 -0.23 11.34 -14.49
N VAL A 16 -0.19 10.53 -15.55
CA VAL A 16 -1.35 9.72 -15.97
C VAL A 16 -1.72 8.70 -14.90
N THR A 17 -0.73 8.01 -14.31
CA THR A 17 -0.98 7.09 -13.19
C THR A 17 -1.61 7.81 -11.99
N LEU A 18 -1.08 8.97 -11.59
CA LEU A 18 -1.64 9.77 -10.49
C LEU A 18 -3.09 10.21 -10.78
N SER A 19 -3.33 10.72 -11.99
CA SER A 19 -4.67 11.14 -12.42
C SER A 19 -5.66 9.97 -12.37
N LYS A 20 -5.23 8.77 -12.78
CA LYS A 20 -6.06 7.57 -12.69
C LYS A 20 -6.38 7.22 -11.24
N THR A 21 -5.38 7.19 -10.35
CA THR A 21 -5.62 6.89 -8.93
C THR A 21 -6.54 7.89 -8.24
N LEU A 22 -6.45 9.18 -8.59
CA LEU A 22 -7.34 10.21 -8.06
C LEU A 22 -8.76 10.04 -8.59
N HIS A 23 -8.91 9.71 -9.88
CA HIS A 23 -10.21 9.42 -10.47
C HIS A 23 -10.85 8.20 -9.80
N ASP A 24 -10.09 7.12 -9.61
CA ASP A 24 -10.58 5.90 -8.96
C ASP A 24 -11.04 6.20 -7.51
N LEU A 25 -10.26 6.98 -6.75
CA LEU A 25 -10.66 7.44 -5.41
C LEU A 25 -11.94 8.29 -5.44
N LYS A 26 -12.02 9.24 -6.37
CA LYS A 26 -13.23 10.07 -6.55
C LYS A 26 -14.45 9.19 -6.82
N VAL A 27 -14.31 8.22 -7.71
CA VAL A 27 -15.40 7.29 -8.05
C VAL A 27 -15.82 6.47 -6.84
N GLN A 28 -14.85 5.96 -6.05
CA GLN A 28 -15.14 5.23 -4.82
C GLN A 28 -15.90 6.09 -3.79
N THR A 29 -15.55 7.37 -3.66
CA THR A 29 -16.24 8.29 -2.74
C THR A 29 -17.63 8.73 -3.22
N GLU A 30 -17.84 8.89 -4.53
CA GLU A 30 -19.08 9.43 -5.09
C GLU A 30 -20.11 8.35 -5.43
N PHE A 31 -19.68 7.14 -5.81
CA PHE A 31 -20.54 6.10 -6.37
C PHE A 31 -20.70 4.85 -5.48
N SER A 32 -20.22 4.86 -4.22
CA SER A 32 -20.53 3.77 -3.30
C SER A 32 -22.03 3.78 -2.96
N PRO A 33 -22.86 2.83 -3.46
CA PRO A 33 -24.32 2.99 -3.45
C PRO A 33 -25.00 2.54 -2.15
N VAL A 34 -24.30 1.88 -1.23
CA VAL A 34 -24.95 1.17 -0.10
C VAL A 34 -24.29 1.43 1.25
N ASP A 35 -22.99 1.72 1.31
CA ASP A 35 -22.31 2.17 2.53
C ASP A 35 -21.25 3.21 2.17
N GLN A 36 -21.07 4.20 3.04
CA GLN A 36 -19.92 5.10 2.93
C GLN A 36 -18.64 4.24 2.87
N PRO A 37 -17.63 4.62 2.07
CA PRO A 37 -16.39 3.86 2.00
C PRO A 37 -15.85 3.66 3.41
N THR A 38 -15.38 2.43 3.69
CA THR A 38 -14.85 2.16 5.02
C THR A 38 -13.57 2.99 5.23
N TRP A 39 -13.27 3.31 6.48
CA TRP A 39 -12.05 4.06 6.81
C TRP A 39 -10.79 3.35 6.30
N ASP A 40 -10.81 2.01 6.27
CA ASP A 40 -9.71 1.20 5.74
C ASP A 40 -9.51 1.42 4.23
N ASP A 41 -10.61 1.42 3.45
CA ASP A 41 -10.56 1.71 2.01
C ASP A 41 -9.97 3.10 1.73
N ILE A 42 -10.39 4.11 2.51
CA ILE A 42 -9.87 5.47 2.40
C ILE A 42 -8.38 5.51 2.74
N THR A 43 -7.96 4.79 3.79
CA THR A 43 -6.58 4.75 4.26
C THR A 43 -5.66 4.09 3.22
N ILE A 44 -6.09 2.97 2.62
CA ILE A 44 -5.37 2.29 1.55
C ILE A 44 -5.22 3.19 0.32
N ALA A 45 -6.30 3.85 -0.09
CA ALA A 45 -6.26 4.77 -1.23
C ALA A 45 -5.39 6.00 -0.96
N TYR A 46 -5.45 6.55 0.26
CA TYR A 46 -4.60 7.65 0.71
C TYR A 46 -3.12 7.26 0.69
N ASN A 47 -2.75 6.11 1.28
CA ASN A 47 -1.37 5.62 1.29
C ASN A 47 -0.84 5.39 -0.13
N THR A 48 -1.69 4.87 -1.02
CA THR A 48 -1.35 4.72 -2.43
C THR A 48 -1.07 6.09 -3.07
N LEU A 49 -1.95 7.07 -2.89
CA LEU A 49 -1.79 8.41 -3.43
C LEU A 49 -0.54 9.11 -2.87
N ALA A 50 -0.32 9.03 -1.56
CA ALA A 50 0.86 9.57 -0.90
C ALA A 50 2.16 8.97 -1.46
N SER A 51 2.19 7.65 -1.70
CA SER A 51 3.34 6.98 -2.31
C SER A 51 3.60 7.42 -3.76
N GLN A 52 2.55 7.69 -4.54
CA GLN A 52 2.70 8.19 -5.91
C GLN A 52 3.19 9.64 -5.92
N LEU A 53 2.67 10.47 -5.02
CA LEU A 53 3.11 11.86 -4.85
C LEU A 53 4.58 11.93 -4.43
N SER A 54 5.00 11.13 -3.45
CA SER A 54 6.39 11.11 -2.99
C SER A 54 7.35 10.64 -4.09
N ARG A 55 6.96 9.64 -4.88
CA ARG A 55 7.72 9.19 -6.06
C ARG A 55 7.77 10.23 -7.17
N LEU A 56 6.70 10.99 -7.39
CA LEU A 56 6.67 12.09 -8.34
C LEU A 56 7.56 13.25 -7.87
N GLN A 57 7.49 13.59 -6.59
CA GLN A 57 8.34 14.62 -5.98
C GLN A 57 9.81 14.24 -6.05
N ALA A 58 10.17 12.99 -5.71
CA ALA A 58 11.54 12.49 -5.85
C ALA A 58 12.02 12.55 -7.31
N TYR A 59 11.15 12.23 -8.27
CA TYR A 59 11.45 12.32 -9.69
C TYR A 59 11.65 13.76 -10.17
N LEU A 60 10.84 14.71 -9.69
CA LEU A 60 10.93 16.12 -10.05
C LEU A 60 12.11 16.83 -9.38
N ASN A 61 12.59 16.34 -8.24
CA ASN A 61 13.73 16.89 -7.50
C ASN A 61 15.08 16.23 -7.86
N ASP A 62 15.07 15.26 -8.79
CA ASP A 62 16.28 14.60 -9.28
C ASP A 62 17.18 15.61 -9.99
N ALA A 63 18.42 15.77 -9.50
CA ALA A 63 19.32 16.87 -9.88
C ALA A 63 19.55 16.95 -11.39
N ASP A 64 19.77 15.81 -12.04
CA ASP A 64 20.02 15.72 -13.48
C ASP A 64 18.82 16.16 -14.34
N ARG A 65 17.60 16.05 -13.79
CA ARG A 65 16.35 16.34 -14.51
C ARG A 65 15.84 17.74 -14.20
N VAL A 66 16.09 18.25 -13.01
CA VAL A 66 15.64 19.59 -12.57
C VAL A 66 16.18 20.67 -13.50
N ASP A 67 17.45 20.59 -13.88
CA ASP A 67 18.07 21.59 -14.75
C ASP A 67 17.43 21.62 -16.14
N PHE A 68 17.19 20.43 -16.71
CA PHE A 68 16.45 20.28 -17.96
C PHE A 68 15.01 20.83 -17.86
N LEU A 69 14.25 20.40 -16.84
CA LEU A 69 12.86 20.82 -16.65
C LEU A 69 12.71 22.33 -16.41
N ARG A 70 13.70 22.97 -15.77
CA ARG A 70 13.75 24.43 -15.59
C ARG A 70 14.08 25.16 -16.89
N ALA A 71 14.94 24.61 -17.72
CA ALA A 71 15.28 25.17 -19.03
C ALA A 71 14.15 24.98 -20.06
N CYS A 72 13.29 23.97 -19.87
CA CYS A 72 12.14 23.75 -20.73
C CYS A 72 11.07 24.85 -20.57
N HIS A 73 10.78 25.54 -21.67
CA HIS A 73 9.68 26.50 -21.75
C HIS A 73 8.67 26.00 -22.79
N PRO A 74 7.51 25.48 -22.35
CA PRO A 74 6.48 25.08 -23.29
C PRO A 74 5.92 26.31 -24.00
N TYR A 75 5.69 26.17 -25.30
CA TYR A 75 5.01 27.17 -26.15
C TYR A 75 4.07 26.44 -27.11
N PRO A 76 2.95 27.06 -27.53
CA PRO A 76 2.04 26.43 -28.48
C PRO A 76 2.74 26.23 -29.83
N ASN A 77 2.53 25.07 -30.44
CA ASN A 77 2.99 24.84 -31.81
C ASN A 77 2.10 25.58 -32.82
N SER A 78 2.59 25.72 -34.06
CA SER A 78 1.81 26.35 -35.15
C SER A 78 0.53 25.59 -35.51
N THR A 79 0.38 24.35 -35.05
CA THR A 79 -0.79 23.49 -35.30
C THR A 79 -1.90 23.72 -34.27
N PHE A 80 -1.62 24.41 -33.16
CA PHE A 80 -2.60 24.64 -32.12
C PHE A 80 -3.70 25.62 -32.60
N PRO A 81 -4.99 25.31 -32.40
CA PRO A 81 -6.08 26.14 -32.91
C PRO A 81 -6.14 27.50 -32.18
N ALA A 82 -6.11 28.59 -32.94
CA ALA A 82 -6.21 29.95 -32.40
C ALA A 82 -7.54 30.22 -31.66
N THR A 83 -8.59 29.46 -31.98
CA THR A 83 -9.90 29.60 -31.32
C THR A 83 -9.90 29.16 -29.85
N GLN A 84 -8.90 28.40 -29.41
CA GLN A 84 -8.80 27.85 -28.04
C GLN A 84 -7.71 28.52 -27.20
N GLU A 85 -7.33 29.76 -27.54
CA GLU A 85 -6.29 30.50 -26.80
C GLU A 85 -6.59 30.63 -25.30
N VAL A 86 -7.87 30.81 -24.93
CA VAL A 86 -8.27 30.88 -23.52
C VAL A 86 -7.96 29.58 -22.77
N GLN A 87 -8.23 28.42 -23.38
CA GLN A 87 -7.93 27.12 -22.79
C GLN A 87 -6.43 26.89 -22.68
N LEU A 88 -5.65 27.31 -23.70
CA LEU A 88 -4.20 27.29 -23.65
C LEU A 88 -3.66 28.11 -22.48
N ASN A 89 -4.18 29.33 -22.28
CA ASN A 89 -3.78 30.18 -21.16
C ASN A 89 -4.11 29.54 -19.81
N MET A 90 -5.21 28.79 -19.71
CA MET A 90 -5.53 28.02 -18.50
C MET A 90 -4.56 26.85 -18.29
N LEU A 91 -4.19 26.11 -19.34
CA LEU A 91 -3.24 24.99 -19.26
C LEU A 91 -1.81 25.45 -18.93
N MET A 92 -1.42 26.60 -19.47
CA MET A 92 -0.08 27.19 -19.30
C MET A 92 0.06 28.05 -18.03
N ARG A 93 -1.00 28.13 -17.22
CA ARG A 93 -1.03 28.95 -16.01
C ARG A 93 -0.03 28.41 -14.99
N LYS A 94 0.95 29.24 -14.62
CA LYS A 94 1.91 28.95 -13.53
C LYS A 94 1.46 29.47 -12.16
N GLN A 95 0.37 30.23 -12.13
CA GLN A 95 -0.14 30.80 -10.89
C GLN A 95 -0.78 29.68 -10.04
N LEU A 96 -0.35 29.61 -8.79
CA LEU A 96 -0.91 28.70 -7.80
C LEU A 96 -2.38 29.01 -7.53
N GLU A 97 -3.10 28.01 -7.01
CA GLU A 97 -4.44 28.20 -6.49
C GLU A 97 -4.43 29.25 -5.35
N PRO A 98 -5.43 30.16 -5.27
CA PRO A 98 -5.50 31.16 -4.20
C PRO A 98 -5.39 30.56 -2.79
N THR A 99 -6.02 29.41 -2.55
CA THR A 99 -5.94 28.68 -1.28
C THR A 99 -4.50 28.34 -0.93
N ILE A 100 -3.77 27.76 -1.88
CA ILE A 100 -2.35 27.38 -1.71
C ILE A 100 -1.48 28.61 -1.52
N SER A 101 -1.74 29.70 -2.25
CA SER A 101 -1.01 30.97 -2.09
C SER A 101 -1.17 31.52 -0.67
N SER A 102 -2.40 31.53 -0.14
CA SER A 102 -2.67 31.99 1.23
C SER A 102 -1.94 31.14 2.27
N TRP A 103 -1.82 29.83 2.04
CA TRP A 103 -1.07 28.93 2.92
C TRP A 103 0.43 29.20 2.83
N GLN A 104 0.97 29.44 1.64
CA GLN A 104 2.39 29.82 1.48
C GLN A 104 2.73 31.13 2.18
N GLU A 105 1.85 32.13 2.12
CA GLU A 105 2.03 33.39 2.83
C GLU A 105 2.04 33.17 4.34
N ARG A 106 1.07 32.42 4.87
CA ARG A 106 1.04 32.04 6.29
C ARG A 106 2.29 31.28 6.73
N LEU A 107 2.73 30.31 5.94
CA LEU A 107 3.94 29.53 6.21
C LEU A 107 5.20 30.39 6.18
N ARG A 108 5.25 31.41 5.31
CA ARG A 108 6.36 32.37 5.28
C ARG A 108 6.38 33.23 6.54
N ASP A 109 5.22 33.68 7.01
CA ASP A 109 5.11 34.45 8.25
C ASP A 109 5.48 33.62 9.47
N GLU A 110 5.07 32.35 9.52
CA GLU A 110 5.45 31.40 10.58
C GLU A 110 6.95 31.08 10.52
N GLY A 111 7.50 30.87 9.32
CA GLY A 111 8.94 30.69 9.12
C GLY A 111 9.74 31.90 9.60
N ALA A 112 9.29 33.12 9.32
CA ALA A 112 9.95 34.34 9.80
C ALA A 112 9.90 34.46 11.34
N LYS A 113 8.83 34.01 11.98
CA LYS A 113 8.74 33.94 13.46
C LYS A 113 9.70 32.89 14.04
N LEU A 114 9.88 31.76 13.36
CA LEU A 114 10.83 30.71 13.74
C LEU A 114 12.28 31.19 13.65
N GLU A 115 12.66 31.85 12.56
CA GLU A 115 14.01 32.44 12.40
C GLU A 115 14.28 33.51 13.46
N ALA A 116 13.25 34.28 13.84
CA ALA A 116 13.34 35.28 14.89
C ALA A 116 13.33 34.70 16.32
N GLY A 117 13.24 33.37 16.48
CA GLY A 117 13.14 32.71 17.80
C GLY A 117 11.84 33.01 18.55
N LYS A 118 10.82 33.54 17.87
CA LYS A 118 9.53 33.92 18.47
C LYS A 118 8.53 32.77 18.48
N LEU A 119 8.86 31.65 17.83
CA LEU A 119 8.05 30.45 17.78
C LEU A 119 8.66 29.38 18.68
N GLY A 120 8.05 29.18 19.86
CA GLY A 120 8.50 28.14 20.81
C GLY A 120 9.84 28.41 21.51
N ASP A 121 10.32 29.66 21.52
CA ASP A 121 11.58 30.10 22.15
C ASP A 121 12.86 29.38 21.63
N MET A 122 12.76 28.71 20.48
CA MET A 122 13.86 27.99 19.85
C MET A 122 14.06 28.49 18.42
N ARG A 123 15.34 28.58 18.01
CA ARG A 123 15.70 28.96 16.64
C ARG A 123 15.55 27.76 15.70
N ARG A 124 15.48 28.03 14.40
CA ARG A 124 15.40 26.99 13.37
C ARG A 124 16.46 25.90 13.52
N ASP A 125 17.71 26.26 13.76
CA ASP A 125 18.81 25.29 13.85
C ASP A 125 18.60 24.30 15.00
N GLN A 126 18.09 24.79 16.14
CA GLN A 126 17.77 23.95 17.30
C GLN A 126 16.57 23.04 17.02
N TRP A 127 15.60 23.51 16.24
CA TRP A 127 14.51 22.67 15.77
C TRP A 127 14.97 21.56 14.83
N LEU A 128 15.92 21.85 13.93
CA LEU A 128 16.48 20.84 13.03
C LEU A 128 17.26 19.78 13.80
N GLU A 129 18.10 20.19 14.75
CA GLU A 129 18.83 19.26 15.63
C GLU A 129 17.85 18.35 16.41
N LEU A 130 16.76 18.91 16.93
CA LEU A 130 15.72 18.14 17.61
C LEU A 130 15.05 17.12 16.68
N TRP A 131 14.74 17.51 15.44
CA TRP A 131 14.15 16.60 14.45
C TRP A 131 15.13 15.49 14.03
N ASP A 132 16.41 15.80 13.85
CA ASP A 132 17.44 14.80 13.55
C ASP A 132 17.60 13.80 14.69
N TRP A 133 17.61 14.29 15.94
CA TRP A 133 17.60 13.44 17.13
C TRP A 133 16.35 12.56 17.20
N ALA A 134 15.16 13.14 16.94
CA ALA A 134 13.89 12.44 17.03
C ALA A 134 13.77 11.31 16.00
N VAL A 135 14.34 11.47 14.81
CA VAL A 135 14.33 10.42 13.77
C VAL A 135 15.15 9.20 14.21
N LEU A 136 16.33 9.42 14.80
CA LEU A 136 17.21 8.34 15.24
C LEU A 136 16.64 7.63 16.48
N ASN A 137 16.34 8.40 17.52
CA ASN A 137 15.93 7.87 18.83
C ASN A 137 14.47 7.42 18.83
N GLY A 138 13.59 8.07 18.06
CA GLY A 138 12.20 7.65 17.93
C GLY A 138 12.07 6.26 17.32
N SER A 139 13.01 5.86 16.45
CA SER A 139 13.03 4.50 15.90
C SER A 139 13.45 3.44 16.94
N GLU A 140 14.33 3.79 17.88
CA GLU A 140 14.76 2.90 18.96
C GLU A 140 13.68 2.76 20.03
N ILE A 141 13.08 3.88 20.44
CA ILE A 141 11.95 3.90 21.38
C ILE A 141 10.76 3.13 20.81
N ALA A 142 10.42 3.33 19.53
CA ALA A 142 9.32 2.59 18.90
C ALA A 142 9.61 1.08 18.83
N LYS A 143 10.86 0.67 18.65
CA LYS A 143 11.23 -0.75 18.71
C LYS A 143 11.14 -1.30 20.13
N GLU A 144 11.65 -0.57 21.12
CA GLU A 144 11.55 -0.97 22.53
C GLU A 144 10.10 -1.12 22.94
N GLU A 145 9.24 -0.17 22.58
CA GLU A 145 7.82 -0.21 22.89
C GLU A 145 7.11 -1.32 22.12
N LEU A 146 7.42 -1.56 20.84
CA LEU A 146 6.84 -2.66 20.05
C LEU A 146 7.34 -4.05 20.47
N HIS A 147 8.52 -4.13 21.08
CA HIS A 147 9.02 -5.35 21.73
C HIS A 147 8.46 -5.51 23.16
N ALA A 148 8.14 -4.42 23.85
CA ALA A 148 7.57 -4.42 25.20
C ALA A 148 6.04 -4.57 25.21
N THR A 149 5.36 -4.08 24.16
CA THR A 149 3.96 -4.38 23.88
C THR A 149 3.93 -5.67 23.06
N ASP A 150 3.79 -6.77 23.80
CA ASP A 150 3.41 -8.08 23.30
C ASP A 150 2.18 -7.99 22.37
N LEU A 151 2.43 -7.74 21.09
CA LEU A 151 1.52 -7.98 19.98
C LEU A 151 2.13 -9.07 19.10
N GLY A 152 2.68 -10.12 19.72
CA GLY A 152 3.40 -11.17 19.01
C GLY A 152 3.86 -12.41 19.78
N GLN A 153 3.59 -12.57 21.09
CA GLN A 153 3.81 -13.84 21.81
C GLN A 153 2.59 -14.77 21.77
N ASP A 154 2.01 -15.00 20.60
CA ASP A 154 1.06 -16.10 20.37
C ASP A 154 1.56 -17.04 19.26
N PHE A 155 2.87 -17.05 18.98
CA PHE A 155 3.49 -18.07 18.13
C PHE A 155 4.78 -18.54 18.77
N ASP A 156 4.79 -19.83 19.11
CA ASP A 156 5.96 -20.68 19.39
C ASP A 156 6.41 -20.79 20.84
N ASP A 157 5.51 -21.31 21.70
CA ASP A 157 5.89 -22.13 22.86
C ASP A 157 4.81 -23.22 23.07
N GLU A 158 4.58 -24.06 22.05
CA GLU A 158 4.30 -25.47 22.37
C GLU A 158 5.68 -26.08 22.64
N GLU A 159 6.10 -26.05 23.91
CA GLU A 159 7.10 -26.98 24.42
C GLU A 159 6.58 -28.40 24.11
N GLU A 160 6.93 -28.94 22.94
CA GLU A 160 6.87 -30.38 22.71
C GLU A 160 7.92 -30.98 23.65
N ASP A 161 7.42 -31.46 24.79
CA ASP A 161 8.09 -32.35 25.72
C ASP A 161 9.06 -33.27 24.96
N ASP A 162 10.35 -33.11 25.27
CA ASP A 162 11.45 -33.94 24.79
C ASP A 162 11.31 -35.34 25.43
N ASP A 163 10.31 -36.09 24.98
CA ASP A 163 10.15 -37.51 25.27
C ASP A 163 11.31 -38.24 24.58
N GLU A 164 12.35 -38.52 25.36
CA GLU A 164 13.46 -39.42 25.04
C GLU A 164 12.92 -40.73 24.43
N MET A 165 12.88 -40.83 23.10
CA MET A 165 12.72 -42.10 22.40
C MET A 165 14.04 -42.53 21.78
N GLU A 166 14.65 -43.51 22.46
CA GLU A 166 15.78 -44.30 22.00
C GLU A 166 15.58 -44.74 20.55
N ILE A 167 16.50 -44.31 19.68
CA ILE A 167 16.55 -44.72 18.28
C ILE A 167 17.05 -46.18 18.24
N GLU A 168 16.14 -47.13 18.36
CA GLU A 168 16.39 -48.52 18.02
C GLU A 168 16.45 -48.65 16.49
N LYS A 169 17.65 -49.00 16.01
CA LYS A 169 17.98 -49.14 14.59
C LYS A 169 17.18 -50.28 13.93
N ASP A 170 16.89 -50.07 12.66
CA ASP A 170 16.54 -51.06 11.63
C ASP A 170 15.05 -51.38 11.40
N THR A 171 14.37 -50.46 10.68
CA THR A 171 13.39 -50.86 9.65
C THR A 171 13.48 -49.93 8.41
N PRO A 172 13.45 -50.47 7.18
CA PRO A 172 13.71 -49.69 5.97
C PRO A 172 12.57 -48.70 5.66
N LEU A 173 12.95 -47.44 5.50
CA LEU A 173 12.12 -46.25 5.23
C LEU A 173 11.14 -46.39 4.03
N ALA A 174 11.39 -47.34 3.13
CA ALA A 174 10.60 -47.55 1.91
C ALA A 174 9.16 -48.03 2.19
N ASP A 175 8.96 -48.86 3.21
CA ASP A 175 7.63 -49.42 3.51
C ASP A 175 6.71 -48.41 4.21
N LYS A 176 7.29 -47.49 5.01
CA LYS A 176 6.54 -46.38 5.62
C LYS A 176 6.09 -45.35 4.59
N VAL A 177 6.93 -45.07 3.58
CA VAL A 177 6.55 -44.19 2.47
C VAL A 177 5.49 -44.85 1.58
N ALA A 178 5.58 -46.16 1.33
CA ALA A 178 4.56 -46.89 0.60
C ALA A 178 3.20 -46.93 1.34
N ALA A 179 3.21 -47.13 2.65
CA ALA A 179 2.01 -47.10 3.48
C ALA A 179 1.38 -45.69 3.55
N ALA A 180 2.19 -44.64 3.67
CA ALA A 180 1.72 -43.26 3.67
C ALA A 180 1.13 -42.85 2.30
N VAL A 181 1.72 -43.31 1.20
CA VAL A 181 1.20 -43.06 -0.15
C VAL A 181 -0.08 -43.86 -0.43
N ALA A 182 -0.19 -45.08 0.10
CA ALA A 182 -1.41 -45.90 0.01
C ALA A 182 -2.57 -45.28 0.80
N ALA A 183 -2.33 -44.84 2.04
CA ALA A 183 -3.33 -44.17 2.86
C ALA A 183 -3.80 -42.83 2.23
N LYS A 184 -2.88 -42.07 1.63
CA LYS A 184 -3.21 -40.84 0.91
C LYS A 184 -4.00 -41.09 -0.39
N ARG A 185 -3.86 -42.28 -0.98
CA ARG A 185 -4.62 -42.70 -2.17
C ARG A 185 -6.01 -43.25 -1.83
N GLU A 186 -6.20 -43.85 -0.66
CA GLU A 186 -7.54 -44.23 -0.16
C GLU A 186 -8.35 -43.02 0.34
N ALA A 187 -7.68 -41.98 0.87
CA ALA A 187 -8.35 -40.75 1.32
C ALA A 187 -8.81 -39.82 0.18
N MET A 188 -8.33 -40.00 -1.05
CA MET A 188 -8.84 -39.29 -2.22
C MET A 188 -9.95 -40.09 -2.87
N MET A 189 -11.21 -39.75 -2.57
CA MET A 189 -12.37 -40.25 -3.32
C MET A 189 -12.15 -40.03 -4.82
N ASN A 190 -12.28 -41.10 -5.61
CA ASN A 190 -12.19 -41.00 -7.07
C ASN A 190 -13.22 -40.01 -7.59
N MET A 191 -12.76 -39.03 -8.37
CA MET A 191 -13.57 -37.93 -8.89
C MET A 191 -14.77 -38.38 -9.75
N SER A 192 -14.74 -39.63 -10.22
CA SER A 192 -15.85 -40.32 -10.89
C SER A 192 -17.01 -40.67 -9.94
N ASP A 193 -16.74 -40.99 -8.67
CA ASP A 193 -17.79 -41.25 -7.66
C ASP A 193 -18.40 -39.96 -7.14
N LEU A 194 -17.59 -38.89 -7.03
CA LEU A 194 -18.08 -37.55 -6.68
C LEU A 194 -19.01 -36.98 -7.76
N MET A 195 -18.68 -37.19 -9.04
CA MET A 195 -19.57 -36.81 -10.16
C MET A 195 -20.82 -37.70 -10.29
N LYS A 196 -20.77 -38.95 -9.82
CA LYS A 196 -21.95 -39.84 -9.78
C LYS A 196 -22.90 -39.48 -8.64
N ALA A 197 -22.37 -39.02 -7.49
CA ALA A 197 -23.16 -38.55 -6.36
C ALA A 197 -23.86 -37.20 -6.63
N THR A 198 -23.28 -36.33 -7.46
CA THR A 198 -23.90 -35.05 -7.84
C THR A 198 -24.77 -35.13 -9.11
N GLY A 199 -24.72 -36.23 -9.85
CA GLY A 199 -25.43 -36.43 -11.13
C GLY A 199 -26.73 -37.24 -11.04
N SER A 200 -26.99 -37.93 -9.93
CA SER A 200 -28.24 -38.68 -9.72
C SER A 200 -29.00 -38.08 -8.55
N GLY A 201 -30.07 -37.34 -8.84
CA GLY A 201 -30.91 -36.66 -7.85
C GLY A 201 -31.74 -37.63 -7.00
N GLU A 202 -31.10 -38.28 -6.02
CA GLU A 202 -31.78 -39.12 -5.03
C GLU A 202 -31.69 -38.47 -3.64
N VAL A 203 -32.79 -37.84 -3.22
CA VAL A 203 -32.96 -37.25 -1.89
C VAL A 203 -33.03 -38.36 -0.85
N SER A 204 -31.89 -38.71 -0.25
CA SER A 204 -31.86 -39.63 0.90
C SER A 204 -32.27 -38.86 2.16
N ARG A 205 -33.55 -38.99 2.54
CA ARG A 205 -34.04 -38.53 3.84
C ARG A 205 -33.41 -39.38 4.96
N PRO A 206 -32.93 -38.76 6.07
CA PRO A 206 -32.50 -39.53 7.23
C PRO A 206 -33.69 -40.26 7.89
N PRO A 207 -33.49 -41.49 8.42
CA PRO A 207 -34.54 -42.29 9.05
C PRO A 207 -35.00 -41.72 10.41
N PRO A 208 -36.25 -41.98 10.84
CA PRO A 208 -36.81 -41.44 12.08
C PRO A 208 -36.20 -42.11 13.33
N MET A 209 -35.91 -41.29 14.35
CA MET A 209 -35.44 -41.75 15.65
C MET A 209 -36.50 -42.59 16.37
N ALA A 210 -36.10 -43.76 16.88
CA ALA A 210 -36.89 -44.56 17.82
C ALA A 210 -36.58 -44.15 19.28
N PRO A 211 -37.56 -44.22 20.20
CA PRO A 211 -37.45 -43.69 21.56
C PRO A 211 -36.71 -44.62 22.51
N ALA A 212 -35.75 -44.08 23.26
CA ALA A 212 -35.14 -44.80 24.38
C ALA A 212 -36.08 -44.73 25.61
N SER A 213 -36.64 -45.89 25.95
CA SER A 213 -37.35 -46.13 27.20
C SER A 213 -36.34 -46.38 28.34
N ARG A 214 -36.60 -45.71 29.47
CA ARG A 214 -36.41 -46.06 30.89
C ARG A 214 -35.23 -46.93 31.34
#